data_AF-D2V5T3-F1
#
_entry.id   AF-D2V5T3-F1
#
_cell.length_a   1.000
_cell.length_b   1.000
_cell.length_c   1.000
_cell.angle_alpha   90.00
_cell.angle_beta   90.00
_cell.angle_gamma   90.00
#
_symmetry.space_group_name_H-M   'P 1'
#
loop_
_entity.id
_entity.type
_entity.pdbx_description
1 polymer ?
#
loop_
_entity_poly.entity_id
_entity_poly.type
_entity_poly.pdbx_seq_one_letter_code
_entity_poly.pdbx_strand_id
1 'polypeptide(L)'
;MSESEFTQQQEDQILEQFSKLQQEYNNFASTVARIELEVRDHGSVISALKELDGDRKCFRVVGGVLVERTIKEVIPAVEGNLENVSL
;
A
#
# COMPACT_ATOMS: atom_id res chain seq x y z
N MET A 1 31.22 29.68 -27.00
CA MET A 1 30.63 28.75 -26.02
C MET A 1 31.76 28.44 -25.06
N SER A 2 31.81 29.17 -23.96
CA SER A 2 32.93 29.12 -23.03
C SER A 2 32.84 27.88 -22.15
N GLU A 3 33.97 27.33 -21.73
CA GLU A 3 34.05 26.16 -20.83
C GLU A 3 33.19 26.33 -19.55
N SER A 4 32.96 27.57 -19.11
CA SER A 4 32.10 27.90 -17.98
C SER A 4 30.61 27.59 -18.18
N GLU A 5 30.09 27.73 -19.40
CA GLU A 5 28.68 27.46 -19.72
C GLU A 5 28.41 25.94 -19.76
N PHE A 6 29.41 25.15 -20.15
CA PHE A 6 29.32 23.69 -20.21
C PHE A 6 29.26 23.06 -18.81
N THR A 7 30.06 23.56 -17.87
CA THR A 7 30.06 23.09 -16.47
C THR A 7 28.75 23.41 -15.76
N GLN A 8 28.17 24.60 -15.97
CA GLN A 8 26.85 24.96 -15.42
C GLN A 8 25.74 24.05 -15.95
N GLN A 9 25.72 23.77 -17.25
CA GLN A 9 24.73 22.86 -17.83
C GLN A 9 24.84 21.43 -17.28
N GLN A 10 26.06 20.95 -16.99
CA GLN A 10 26.24 19.65 -16.34
C GLN A 10 25.77 19.66 -14.88
N GLU A 11 26.04 20.72 -14.12
CA GLU A 11 25.56 20.86 -12.74
C GLU A 11 24.02 20.88 -12.68
N ASP A 12 23.37 21.63 -13.56
CA ASP A 12 21.90 21.69 -13.63
C ASP A 12 21.29 20.32 -13.95
N GLN A 13 21.89 19.56 -14.87
CA GLN A 13 21.45 18.20 -15.20
C GLN A 13 21.60 17.24 -14.01
N ILE A 14 22.69 17.35 -13.25
CA ILE A 14 22.91 16.53 -12.05
C ILE A 14 21.85 16.84 -10.99
N LEU A 15 21.55 18.12 -10.76
CA LEU A 15 20.52 18.54 -9.81
C LEU A 15 19.12 18.08 -10.22
N GLU A 16 18.79 18.16 -11.50
CA GLU A 16 17.52 17.67 -12.03
C GLU A 16 17.38 16.16 -11.84
N GLN A 17 18.42 15.39 -12.18
CA GLN A 17 18.42 13.94 -11.98
C GLN A 17 18.28 13.59 -10.50
N PHE A 18 19.04 14.24 -9.62
CA PHE A 18 18.96 14.03 -8.18
C PHE A 18 17.55 14.31 -7.64
N SER A 19 16.92 15.40 -8.08
CA SER A 19 15.54 15.74 -7.69
C SER A 19 14.54 14.65 -8.13
N LYS A 20 14.67 14.13 -9.35
CA LYS A 20 13.85 13.01 -9.84
C LYS A 20 14.02 11.76 -8.99
N LEU A 21 15.26 11.37 -8.72
CA LEU A 21 15.59 10.24 -7.85
C LEU A 21 14.99 10.40 -6.44
N GLN A 22 15.04 11.61 -5.88
CA GLN A 22 14.44 11.88 -4.57
C GLN A 22 12.90 11.76 -4.59
N GLN A 23 12.24 12.22 -5.65
CA GLN A 23 10.80 12.05 -5.81
C GLN A 23 10.42 10.57 -5.92
N GLU A 24 11.15 9.80 -6.73
CA GLU A 24 10.96 8.36 -6.86
C GLU A 24 11.13 7.65 -5.51
N TYR A 25 12.20 7.96 -4.77
CA TYR A 25 12.42 7.42 -3.43
C TYR A 25 11.25 7.68 -2.49
N ASN A 26 10.74 8.93 -2.45
CA ASN A 26 9.59 9.27 -1.61
C ASN A 26 8.33 8.51 -2.02
N ASN A 27 8.11 8.30 -3.33
CA ASN A 27 6.99 7.52 -3.84
C ASN A 27 7.11 6.05 -3.39
N PHE A 28 8.30 5.45 -3.47
CA PHE A 28 8.55 4.10 -2.95
C PHE A 28 8.30 4.03 -1.45
N ALA A 29 8.86 4.95 -0.67
CA ALA A 29 8.67 5.00 0.78
C ALA A 29 7.19 5.11 1.17
N SER A 30 6.42 5.95 0.46
CA SER A 30 4.97 6.06 0.69
C SER A 30 4.22 4.77 0.34
N THR A 31 4.64 4.06 -0.71
CA THR A 31 4.06 2.78 -1.13
C THR A 31 4.34 1.69 -0.10
N VAL A 32 5.57 1.62 0.42
CA VAL A 32 5.95 0.70 1.50
C VAL A 32 5.10 0.96 2.75
N ALA A 33 5.02 2.21 3.21
CA ALA A 33 4.22 2.55 4.39
C ALA A 33 2.73 2.20 4.21
N ARG A 34 2.18 2.37 3.00
CA ARG A 34 0.81 1.96 2.68
C ARG A 34 0.64 0.44 2.76
N ILE A 35 1.55 -0.33 2.18
CA ILE A 35 1.52 -1.80 2.22
C ILE A 35 1.62 -2.31 3.66
N GLU A 36 2.52 -1.76 4.46
CA GLU A 36 2.68 -2.12 5.88
C GLU A 36 1.39 -1.84 6.69
N LEU A 37 0.70 -0.73 6.39
CA LEU A 37 -0.60 -0.43 6.97
C LEU A 37 -1.66 -1.45 6.55
N GLU A 38 -1.76 -1.78 5.25
CA GLU A 38 -2.72 -2.78 4.75
C GLU A 38 -2.53 -4.15 5.41
N VAL A 39 -1.27 -4.61 5.54
CA VAL A 39 -0.90 -5.86 6.22
C VAL A 39 -1.37 -5.84 7.68
N ARG A 40 -1.09 -4.76 8.41
CA ARG A 40 -1.48 -4.60 9.81
C ARG A 40 -2.99 -4.57 9.99
N ASP A 41 -3.70 -3.83 9.14
CA ASP A 41 -5.15 -3.68 9.23
C ASP A 41 -5.86 -5.00 8.94
N HIS A 42 -5.43 -5.73 7.90
CA HIS A 42 -5.94 -7.07 7.61
C HIS A 42 -5.67 -8.05 8.78
N GLY A 43 -4.47 -8.04 9.35
CA GLY A 43 -4.13 -8.87 10.51
C GLY A 43 -5.00 -8.54 11.74
N SER A 44 -5.25 -7.26 11.99
CA SER A 44 -6.12 -6.82 13.09
C SER A 44 -7.57 -7.28 12.91
N VAL A 45 -8.12 -7.13 11.69
CA VAL A 45 -9.47 -7.61 11.36
C VAL A 45 -9.59 -9.11 11.53
N ILE A 46 -8.62 -9.90 11.04
CA ILE A 46 -8.62 -11.36 11.19
C ILE A 46 -8.62 -11.75 12.67
N SER A 47 -7.78 -11.11 13.47
CA SER A 47 -7.67 -11.38 14.91
C SER A 47 -9.00 -11.08 15.63
N ALA A 48 -9.63 -9.95 15.32
CA ALA A 48 -10.91 -9.56 15.93
C ALA A 48 -12.08 -10.47 15.51
N LEU A 49 -12.07 -11.00 14.29
CA LEU A 49 -13.17 -11.83 13.78
C LEU A 49 -13.05 -13.31 14.20
N LYS A 50 -11.82 -13.83 14.39
CA LYS A 50 -11.58 -15.24 14.76
C LYS A 50 -12.15 -15.62 16.13
N GLU A 51 -12.33 -14.65 17.03
CA GLU A 51 -12.91 -14.87 18.36
C GLU A 51 -14.45 -14.88 18.37
N LEU A 52 -15.07 -14.58 17.22
CA LEU A 52 -16.52 -14.46 17.10
C LEU A 52 -17.14 -15.69 16.42
N ASP A 53 -18.43 -15.88 16.66
CA ASP A 53 -19.21 -16.93 16.00
C ASP A 53 -19.26 -16.74 14.47
N GLY A 54 -18.89 -17.79 13.74
CA GLY A 54 -18.73 -17.81 12.30
C GLY A 54 -20.01 -17.52 11.50
N ASP A 55 -21.18 -17.80 12.08
CA ASP A 55 -22.48 -17.55 11.46
C ASP A 55 -23.00 -16.13 11.66
N ARG A 56 -22.29 -15.29 12.44
CA ARG A 56 -22.65 -13.88 12.60
C ARG A 56 -22.54 -13.12 11.28
N LYS A 57 -23.49 -12.20 11.07
CA LYS A 57 -23.48 -11.26 9.96
C LYS A 57 -22.23 -10.38 10.01
N CYS A 58 -21.59 -10.24 8.85
CA CYS A 58 -20.45 -9.40 8.57
C CYS A 58 -20.74 -8.59 7.31
N PHE A 59 -20.26 -7.34 7.24
CA PHE A 59 -20.48 -6.47 6.10
C PHE A 59 -19.15 -6.05 5.50
N ARG A 60 -18.98 -6.31 4.20
CA ARG A 60 -17.77 -5.96 3.45
C ARG A 60 -18.09 -4.96 2.35
N VAL A 61 -17.24 -3.95 2.17
CA VAL A 61 -17.34 -3.02 1.05
C VAL A 61 -16.81 -3.69 -0.23
N VAL A 62 -17.61 -3.70 -1.30
CA VAL A 62 -17.23 -4.15 -2.64
C VAL A 62 -17.73 -3.10 -3.63
N GLY A 63 -16.82 -2.46 -4.38
CA GLY A 63 -17.19 -1.43 -5.36
C GLY A 63 -17.94 -0.24 -4.76
N GLY A 64 -17.69 0.11 -3.49
CA GLY A 64 -18.36 1.21 -2.79
C GLY A 64 -19.72 0.85 -2.16
N VAL A 65 -20.18 -0.40 -2.28
CA VAL A 65 -21.42 -0.87 -1.65
C VAL A 65 -21.11 -1.87 -0.54
N LEU A 66 -21.84 -1.80 0.58
CA LEU A 66 -21.78 -2.80 1.65
C LEU A 66 -22.54 -4.07 1.26
N VAL A 67 -21.86 -5.20 1.33
CA VAL A 67 -22.39 -6.52 1.02
C VAL A 67 -22.45 -7.36 2.29
N GLU A 68 -23.63 -7.89 2.61
CA GLU A 68 -23.82 -8.82 3.73
C GLU A 68 -23.20 -10.19 3.43
N ARG A 69 -22.46 -10.72 4.40
CA ARG A 69 -21.80 -12.03 4.43
C ARG A 69 -21.81 -12.58 5.84
N THR A 70 -21.29 -13.78 6.02
CA THR A 70 -20.99 -14.36 7.34
C THR A 70 -19.50 -14.27 7.67
N ILE A 71 -19.14 -14.31 8.95
CA ILE A 71 -17.73 -14.28 9.38
C ILE A 71 -16.94 -15.44 8.74
N LYS A 72 -17.53 -16.65 8.66
CA LYS A 72 -16.90 -17.81 8.01
C LYS A 72 -16.61 -17.62 6.52
N GLU A 73 -17.37 -16.78 5.82
CA GLU A 73 -17.12 -16.43 4.41
C GLU A 73 -16.10 -15.31 4.27
N VAL A 74 -16.04 -14.40 5.25
CA VAL A 74 -15.18 -13.21 5.20
C VAL A 74 -13.74 -13.53 5.61
N ILE A 75 -13.52 -14.37 6.63
CA ILE A 75 -12.16 -14.70 7.11
C ILE A 75 -11.26 -15.22 5.96
N PRO A 76 -11.67 -16.23 5.16
CA PRO A 76 -10.83 -16.73 4.07
C PRO A 76 -10.54 -15.65 3.01
N ALA A 77 -11.48 -14.75 2.77
CA ALA A 77 -11.32 -13.67 1.81
C ALA A 77 -10.32 -12.60 2.30
N VAL A 78 -10.31 -12.29 3.60
CA VAL A 78 -9.35 -11.35 4.20
C VAL A 78 -7.96 -11.98 4.33
N GLU A 79 -7.87 -13.27 4.66
CA GLU A 79 -6.61 -14.02 4.67
C GLU A 79 -5.97 -14.08 3.28
N GLY A 80 -6.74 -14.40 2.24
CA GLY A 80 -6.23 -14.37 0.86
C GLY A 80 -5.78 -12.98 0.41
N ASN A 81 -6.48 -11.91 0.83
CA ASN A 81 -6.03 -10.55 0.54
C ASN A 81 -4.73 -10.20 1.26
N LEU A 82 -4.59 -10.62 2.53
CA LEU A 82 -3.36 -10.42 3.29
C LEU A 82 -2.17 -11.11 2.61
N GLU A 83 -2.34 -12.37 2.21
CA GLU A 83 -1.30 -13.13 1.49
C GLU A 83 -0.85 -12.40 0.21
N ASN A 84 -1.79 -11.89 -0.59
CA ASN A 84 -1.48 -11.16 -1.83
C ASN A 84 -0.69 -9.86 -1.62
N VAL A 85 -0.80 -9.24 -0.45
CA VAL A 85 -0.11 -7.97 -0.13
C VAL A 85 1.22 -8.23 0.59
N SER A 86 1.37 -9.38 1.25
CA SER A 86 2.58 -9.74 1.99
C SER A 86 3.63 -10.52 1.18
N LEU A 87 3.31 -10.95 -0.05
CA LEU A 87 4.14 -11.78 -0.93
C LEU A 87 4.79 -10.99 -2.08
#